data_AF-A0A831KL03-F1
#
_entry.id   AF-A0A831KL03-F1
#
_cell.length_a   1.000
_cell.length_b   1.000
_cell.length_c   1.000
_cell.angle_alpha   90.00
_cell.angle_beta   90.00
_cell.angle_gamma   90.00
#
_symmetry.space_group_name_H-M   'P 1'
#
loop_
_entity.id
_entity.type
_entity.pdbx_description
1 polymer ?
#
loop_
_entity_poly.entity_id
_entity_poly.type
_entity_poly.pdbx_seq_one_letter_code
_entity_poly.pdbx_strand_id
1 'polypeptide(L)'
;MPPPRIRAYPKETVVAEKLQAMVALGMVNSRMKDFYDIWIISKQFPFEGSVLTHAIRATFERRRTQIPKGIPTALSDEFVVDQEKSTQWKAFVRRTLLEDQGVDLSLVINELRNFLIPPL
;
A
#
# COMPACT_ATOMS: atom_id res chain seq x y z
N MET A 1 20.36 -21.16 -25.48
CA MET A 1 20.66 -20.22 -24.38
C MET A 1 19.81 -20.59 -23.18
N PRO A 2 20.31 -20.58 -21.94
CA PRO A 2 19.46 -20.78 -20.78
C PRO A 2 18.51 -19.58 -20.59
N PRO A 3 17.29 -19.79 -20.08
CA PRO A 3 16.34 -18.70 -19.86
C PRO A 3 16.84 -17.72 -18.78
N PRO A 4 16.48 -16.42 -18.90
CA PRO A 4 16.88 -15.41 -17.92
C PRO A 4 16.29 -15.72 -16.54
N ARG A 5 17.15 -15.72 -15.50
CA ARG A 5 16.73 -15.85 -14.10
C ARG A 5 16.57 -14.46 -13.48
N ILE A 6 15.33 -14.03 -13.26
CA ILE A 6 15.02 -12.77 -12.58
C ILE A 6 14.86 -13.06 -11.10
N ARG A 7 15.63 -12.36 -10.24
CA ARG A 7 15.35 -12.32 -8.81
C ARG A 7 14.18 -11.37 -8.58
N ALA A 8 12.96 -11.90 -8.53
CA ALA A 8 11.81 -11.13 -8.11
C ALA A 8 11.79 -11.04 -6.58
N TYR A 9 11.57 -9.85 -6.04
CA TYR A 9 11.32 -9.69 -4.61
C TYR A 9 10.03 -10.43 -4.22
N PRO A 10 9.99 -11.08 -3.05
CA PRO A 10 8.74 -11.62 -2.52
C PRO A 10 7.67 -10.53 -2.47
N LYS A 11 6.44 -10.87 -2.87
CA LYS A 11 5.30 -9.94 -2.86
C LYS A 11 5.04 -9.35 -1.47
N GLU A 12 5.33 -10.11 -0.42
CA GLU A 12 5.27 -9.69 0.98
C GLU A 12 6.23 -8.52 1.25
N THR A 13 7.45 -8.59 0.71
CA THR A 13 8.43 -7.49 0.82
C THR A 13 7.95 -6.27 0.05
N VAL A 14 7.35 -6.44 -1.13
CA VAL A 14 6.78 -5.32 -1.90
C VAL A 14 5.67 -4.61 -1.12
N VAL A 15 4.76 -5.38 -0.51
CA VAL A 15 3.72 -4.82 0.36
C VAL A 15 4.33 -4.12 1.58
N ALA A 16 5.29 -4.75 2.25
CA ALA A 16 5.95 -4.21 3.43
C ALA A 16 6.69 -2.89 3.15
N GLU A 17 7.41 -2.77 2.02
CA GLU A 17 8.10 -1.54 1.65
C GLU A 17 7.13 -0.39 1.33
N LYS A 18 6.04 -0.69 0.62
CA LYS A 18 5.01 0.31 0.31
C LYS A 18 4.26 0.76 1.56
N LEU A 19 3.88 -0.17 2.45
CA LEU A 19 3.27 0.16 3.74
C LEU A 19 4.22 0.99 4.62
N GLN A 20 5.51 0.65 4.66
CA GLN A 20 6.50 1.43 5.40
C GLN A 20 6.57 2.87 4.86
N ALA A 21 6.56 3.06 3.55
CA ALA A 21 6.52 4.39 2.95
C ALA A 21 5.22 5.14 3.30
N MET A 22 4.07 4.47 3.30
CA MET A 22 2.79 5.06 3.72
C MET A 22 2.84 5.56 5.17
N VAL A 23 3.39 4.75 6.08
CA VAL A 23 3.54 5.13 7.49
C VAL A 23 4.51 6.29 7.65
N ALA A 24 5.68 6.21 7.01
CA ALA A 24 6.73 7.23 7.14
C ALA A 24 6.33 8.59 6.57
N LEU A 25 5.53 8.61 5.49
CA LEU A 25 5.08 9.84 4.85
C LEU A 25 3.79 10.41 5.48
N GLY A 26 2.90 9.57 6.03
CA GLY A 26 1.65 10.04 6.64
C GLY A 26 0.84 10.96 5.72
N MET A 27 0.40 12.12 6.24
CA MET A 27 -0.39 13.09 5.46
C MET A 27 0.36 13.73 4.30
N VAL A 28 1.69 13.78 4.28
CA VAL A 28 2.42 14.35 3.13
C VAL A 28 2.57 13.36 1.97
N ASN A 29 2.05 12.12 2.12
CA ASN A 29 2.16 11.10 1.10
C ASN A 29 1.39 11.46 -0.18
N SER A 30 2.10 11.60 -1.31
CA SER A 30 1.54 11.86 -2.64
C SER A 30 1.65 10.66 -3.59
N ARG A 31 2.16 9.51 -3.11
CA ARG A 31 2.41 8.31 -3.91
C ARG A 31 1.15 7.46 -4.08
N MET A 32 0.13 8.00 -4.74
CA MET A 32 -1.18 7.33 -4.92
C MET A 32 -1.07 5.94 -5.56
N LYS A 33 -0.10 5.75 -6.46
CA LYS A 33 0.17 4.44 -7.09
C LYS A 33 0.45 3.35 -6.07
N ASP A 34 1.11 3.66 -4.94
CA ASP A 34 1.44 2.64 -3.94
C ASP A 34 0.18 2.04 -3.30
N PHE A 35 -0.87 2.84 -3.09
CA PHE A 35 -2.16 2.37 -2.60
C PHE A 35 -2.83 1.42 -3.60
N TYR A 36 -2.88 1.83 -4.86
CA TYR A 36 -3.44 1.01 -5.93
C TYR A 36 -2.66 -0.30 -6.12
N ASP A 37 -1.33 -0.24 -6.10
CA ASP A 37 -0.48 -1.42 -6.25
C ASP A 37 -0.72 -2.44 -5.14
N ILE A 38 -0.74 -2.01 -3.86
CA ILE A 38 -1.03 -2.93 -2.75
C ILE A 38 -2.44 -3.51 -2.90
N TRP A 39 -3.42 -2.67 -3.25
CA TRP A 39 -4.81 -3.12 -3.40
C TRP A 39 -4.94 -4.20 -4.47
N ILE A 40 -4.33 -4.02 -5.65
CA ILE A 40 -4.32 -5.04 -6.70
C ILE A 40 -3.54 -6.29 -6.26
N ILE A 41 -2.35 -6.13 -5.68
CA ILE A 41 -1.54 -7.25 -5.21
C ILE A 41 -2.30 -8.08 -4.16
N SER A 42 -3.00 -7.44 -3.23
CA SER A 42 -3.80 -8.10 -2.19
C SER A 42 -4.94 -8.96 -2.76
N LYS A 43 -5.45 -8.60 -3.94
CA LYS A 43 -6.52 -9.34 -4.63
C LYS A 43 -6.01 -10.43 -5.55
N GLN A 44 -4.82 -10.25 -6.12
CA GLN A 44 -4.27 -11.17 -7.13
C GLN A 44 -3.49 -12.34 -6.54
N PHE A 45 -2.96 -12.19 -5.33
CA PHE A 45 -2.07 -13.19 -4.75
C PHE A 45 -2.52 -13.62 -3.35
N PRO A 46 -2.37 -14.90 -3.01
CA PRO A 46 -2.58 -15.35 -1.65
C PRO A 46 -1.41 -14.92 -0.75
N PHE A 47 -1.71 -14.52 0.48
CA PHE A 47 -0.73 -14.14 1.50
C PHE A 47 -0.84 -15.06 2.71
N GLU A 48 0.29 -15.59 3.16
CA GLU A 48 0.38 -16.20 4.49
C GLU A 48 0.61 -15.09 5.52
N GLY A 49 -0.31 -14.96 6.49
CA GLY A 49 -0.29 -13.84 7.44
C GLY A 49 1.01 -13.74 8.25
N SER A 50 1.58 -14.89 8.63
CA SER A 50 2.86 -14.98 9.37
C SER A 50 4.03 -14.41 8.55
N VAL A 51 4.12 -14.77 7.26
CA VAL A 51 5.19 -14.34 6.35
C VAL A 51 5.06 -12.86 6.05
N LEU A 52 3.84 -12.36 5.82
CA LEU A 52 3.59 -10.93 5.62
C LEU A 52 3.94 -10.12 6.87
N THR A 53 3.52 -10.58 8.05
CA THR A 53 3.87 -9.95 9.35
C THR A 53 5.38 -9.88 9.53
N HIS A 54 6.10 -10.97 9.22
CA HIS A 54 7.56 -11.00 9.34
C HIS A 54 8.22 -10.01 8.36
N ALA A 55 7.75 -9.95 7.10
CA ALA A 55 8.25 -9.02 6.10
C ALA A 55 8.02 -7.55 6.51
N ILE A 56 6.85 -7.23 7.06
CA ILE A 56 6.54 -5.90 7.61
C ILE A 56 7.52 -5.56 8.73
N ARG A 57 7.67 -6.42 9.74
CA ARG A 57 8.57 -6.18 10.87
C ARG A 57 10.02 -5.96 10.43
N ALA A 58 10.55 -6.86 9.60
CA ALA A 58 11.92 -6.76 9.10
C ALA A 58 12.13 -5.47 8.28
N THR A 59 11.14 -5.04 7.51
CA THR A 59 11.23 -3.83 6.69
C THR A 59 11.20 -2.57 7.54
N PHE A 60 10.29 -2.49 8.50
CA PHE A 60 10.17 -1.36 9.43
C PHE A 60 11.42 -1.22 10.30
N GLU A 61 11.95 -2.33 10.83
CA GLU A 61 13.21 -2.36 11.58
C GLU A 61 14.38 -1.85 10.74
N ARG A 62 14.58 -2.41 9.54
CA ARG A 62 15.65 -1.99 8.62
C ARG A 62 15.56 -0.52 8.26
N ARG A 63 14.34 0.01 8.08
CA ARG A 63 14.07 1.41 7.73
C ARG A 63 13.97 2.33 8.95
N ARG A 64 14.18 1.79 10.16
CA ARG A 64 14.07 2.52 11.45
C ARG A 64 12.75 3.28 11.60
N THR A 65 11.67 2.70 11.10
CA THR A 65 10.32 3.24 11.20
C THR A 65 9.57 2.45 12.26
N GLN A 66 8.92 3.15 13.21
CA GLN A 66 8.11 2.48 14.21
C GLN A 66 6.81 1.95 13.58
N ILE A 67 6.43 0.73 13.95
CA ILE A 67 5.12 0.18 13.58
C ILE A 67 4.05 0.93 14.38
N PRO A 68 3.01 1.49 13.73
CA PRO A 68 1.96 2.21 14.42
C PRO A 68 1.10 1.25 15.25
N LYS A 69 0.67 1.69 16.44
CA LYS A 69 -0.21 0.92 17.34
C LYS A 69 -1.70 0.94 16.93
N GLY A 70 -2.02 1.48 15.77
CA GLY A 70 -3.37 1.70 15.28
C GLY A 70 -3.36 2.00 13.78
N ILE A 71 -4.46 2.56 13.28
CA ILE A 71 -4.60 2.86 11.85
C ILE A 71 -3.54 3.90 11.45
N PRO A 72 -2.65 3.60 10.48
CA PRO A 72 -1.72 4.59 9.95
C PRO A 72 -2.46 5.81 9.42
N THR A 73 -1.89 7.01 9.57
CA THR A 73 -2.49 8.25 9.05
C THR A 73 -2.83 8.16 7.56
N ALA A 74 -1.96 7.56 6.75
CA ALA A 74 -2.18 7.34 5.32
C ALA A 74 -3.39 6.43 5.00
N LEU A 75 -3.88 5.66 5.98
CA LEU A 75 -5.06 4.82 5.88
C LEU A 75 -6.21 5.36 6.75
N SER A 76 -6.16 6.58 7.26
CA SER A 76 -7.20 7.16 8.13
C SER A 76 -8.36 7.78 7.34
N ASP A 77 -9.49 8.06 8.02
CA ASP A 77 -10.62 8.76 7.38
C ASP A 77 -10.25 10.19 7.04
N GLU A 78 -9.40 10.82 7.86
CA GLU A 78 -8.83 12.15 7.59
C GLU A 78 -8.11 12.20 6.24
N PHE A 79 -7.32 11.17 5.92
CA PHE A 79 -6.63 11.08 4.62
C PHE A 79 -7.60 10.94 3.44
N VAL A 80 -8.73 10.26 3.63
CA VAL A 80 -9.75 10.07 2.58
C VAL A 80 -10.49 11.38 2.29
N VAL A 81 -10.86 12.13 3.34
CA VAL A 81 -11.63 13.38 3.18
C VAL A 81 -10.78 14.59 2.81
N ASP A 82 -9.45 14.46 2.88
CA ASP A 82 -8.53 15.50 2.47
C ASP A 82 -8.64 15.82 0.97
N GLN A 83 -8.85 17.11 0.67
CA GLN A 83 -9.09 17.58 -0.68
C GLN A 83 -7.86 17.42 -1.59
N GLU A 84 -6.65 17.55 -1.03
CA GLU A 84 -5.41 17.35 -1.76
C GLU A 84 -5.27 15.87 -2.15
N LYS A 85 -5.57 14.93 -1.25
CA LYS A 85 -5.54 13.49 -1.53
C LYS A 85 -6.56 13.08 -2.58
N SER A 86 -7.79 13.60 -2.49
CA SER A 86 -8.80 13.38 -3.53
C SER A 86 -8.30 13.86 -4.91
N THR A 87 -7.65 15.02 -4.95
CA THR A 87 -7.09 15.59 -6.19
C THR A 87 -5.94 14.72 -6.74
N GLN A 88 -5.02 14.30 -5.86
CA GLN A 88 -3.89 13.43 -6.22
C GLN A 88 -4.38 12.08 -6.75
N TRP A 89 -5.41 11.50 -6.13
CA TRP A 89 -5.99 10.23 -6.56
C TRP A 89 -6.63 10.33 -7.94
N LYS A 90 -7.48 11.35 -8.17
CA LYS A 90 -8.10 11.61 -9.48
C LYS A 90 -7.05 11.80 -10.57
N ALA A 91 -5.99 12.56 -10.28
CA ALA A 91 -4.89 12.76 -11.21
C ALA A 91 -4.14 11.45 -11.53
N PHE A 92 -3.95 10.58 -10.54
CA PHE A 92 -3.39 9.24 -10.74
C PHE A 92 -4.28 8.39 -11.66
N VAL A 93 -5.56 8.21 -11.31
CA VAL A 93 -6.53 7.41 -12.07
C VAL A 93 -6.61 7.84 -13.54
N ARG A 94 -6.66 9.16 -13.78
CA ARG A 94 -6.65 9.74 -15.13
C ARG A 94 -5.40 9.37 -15.93
N ARG A 95 -4.22 9.51 -15.33
CA ARG A 95 -2.94 9.24 -16.00
C ARG A 95 -2.72 7.76 -16.31
N THR A 96 -3.35 6.88 -15.53
CA THR A 96 -3.26 5.43 -15.72
C THR A 96 -4.42 4.84 -16.53
N LEU A 97 -5.33 5.67 -17.05
CA LEU A 97 -6.52 5.24 -17.80
C LEU A 97 -7.39 4.24 -17.03
N LEU A 98 -7.50 4.46 -15.72
CA LEU A 98 -8.33 3.64 -14.81
C LEU A 98 -9.70 4.29 -14.56
N GLU A 99 -10.03 5.40 -15.24
CA GLU A 99 -11.26 6.17 -15.02
C GLU A 99 -12.51 5.31 -15.20
N ASP A 100 -12.52 4.44 -16.20
CA ASP A 100 -13.66 3.55 -16.51
C ASP A 100 -13.86 2.43 -15.48
N GLN A 101 -12.91 2.21 -14.58
CA GLN A 101 -13.01 1.18 -13.53
C GLN A 101 -13.68 1.70 -12.25
N GLY A 102 -14.00 2.99 -12.17
CA GLY A 102 -14.73 3.57 -11.03
C GLY A 102 -14.01 3.42 -9.69
N VAL A 103 -12.67 3.36 -9.70
CA VAL A 103 -11.88 3.08 -8.49
C VAL A 103 -11.81 4.32 -7.59
N ASP A 104 -12.59 4.31 -6.52
CA ASP A 104 -12.63 5.38 -5.52
C ASP A 104 -11.54 5.21 -4.43
N LEU A 105 -10.96 6.32 -3.98
CA LEU A 105 -9.91 6.31 -2.94
C LEU A 105 -10.41 5.71 -1.62
N SER A 106 -11.65 6.05 -1.22
CA SER A 106 -12.25 5.57 0.02
C SER A 106 -12.45 4.06 -0.02
N LEU A 107 -12.89 3.53 -1.16
CA LEU A 107 -13.00 2.09 -1.38
C LEU A 107 -11.64 1.41 -1.25
N VAL A 108 -10.61 1.95 -1.92
CA VAL A 108 -9.25 1.39 -1.85
C VAL A 108 -8.73 1.41 -0.42
N ILE A 109 -8.87 2.52 0.31
CA ILE A 109 -8.38 2.62 1.69
C ILE A 109 -9.12 1.64 2.61
N ASN A 110 -10.43 1.47 2.47
CA ASN A 110 -11.19 0.51 3.26
C ASN A 110 -10.73 -0.93 3.03
N GLU A 111 -10.51 -1.33 1.79
CA GLU A 111 -9.97 -2.65 1.45
C GLU A 111 -8.53 -2.82 1.98
N LEU A 112 -7.71 -1.79 1.88
CA LEU A 112 -6.35 -1.80 2.41
C LEU A 112 -6.33 -1.90 3.94
N ARG A 113 -7.27 -1.30 4.66
CA ARG A 113 -7.41 -1.49 6.12
C ARG A 113 -7.64 -2.95 6.46
N ASN A 114 -8.57 -3.60 5.77
CA ASN A 114 -8.89 -5.02 6.00
C ASN A 114 -7.68 -5.93 5.74
N PHE A 115 -6.84 -5.58 4.77
CA PHE A 115 -5.66 -6.37 4.42
C PHE A 115 -4.43 -6.07 5.30
N LEU A 116 -4.17 -4.80 5.62
CA LEU A 116 -2.91 -4.35 6.23
C LEU A 116 -2.98 -4.19 7.75
N ILE A 117 -4.17 -3.99 8.35
CA ILE A 117 -4.28 -3.87 9.81
C ILE A 117 -4.02 -5.21 10.53
N PRO A 118 -4.57 -6.36 10.11
CA PRO A 118 -4.34 -7.62 10.81
C PRO A 118 -2.86 -8.05 10.96
N PRO A 119 -1.97 -7.87 9.95
CA PRO A 119 -0.57 -8.24 10.05
C PRO A 119 0.36 -7.15 10.65
N LEU A 120 -0.16 -5.99 11.06
CA LEU A 120 0.62 -4.92 11.70
C LEU A 120 0.99 -5.25 13.17
#